data_AF-A0A9D7IAY2-F1
#
_entry.id   AF-A0A9D7IAY2-F1
#
_cell.length_a   1.000
_cell.length_b   1.000
_cell.length_c   1.000
_cell.angle_alpha   90.00
_cell.angle_beta   90.00
_cell.angle_gamma   90.00
#
_symmetry.space_group_name_H-M   'P 1'
#
loop_
_entity.id
_entity.type
_entity.pdbx_description
1 polymer ?
#
loop_
_entity_poly.entity_id
_entity_poly.type
_entity_poly.pdbx_seq_one_letter_code
_entity_poly.pdbx_strand_id
1 'polypeptide(L)'
;MEENGPGNTWGTSNHTEEGVDSIMHRFYGIDRYVKFDVLPFDGIHHIDMHMKLLNEETLLVGEYPEGVADRDQIEANIQYLLANFTTPFGSPYKVVRVPMPPEGGKYPSQGASLRTYVNSFIVNKTVLLPVYEQQYDTTALRIWRENMPGYNIVGIPCNDIISLGGAIHCIVKEVGVADPL
;
A
#
# COMPACT_ATOMS: atom_id res chain seq x y z
N MET A 1 -16.04 -0.91 7.73
CA MET A 1 -16.70 0.32 8.23
C MET A 1 -17.16 0.24 9.68
N GLU A 2 -17.15 -0.92 10.33
CA GLU A 2 -17.49 -1.05 11.76
C GLU A 2 -16.61 -0.16 12.66
N GLU A 3 -15.35 0.06 12.27
CA GLU A 3 -14.39 0.94 12.96
C GLU A 3 -14.77 2.43 12.97
N ASN A 4 -15.64 2.88 12.07
CA ASN A 4 -16.17 4.24 12.10
C ASN A 4 -17.48 4.33 12.88
N GLY A 5 -18.01 3.21 13.36
CA GLY A 5 -19.28 3.12 14.05
C GLY A 5 -19.22 3.57 15.52
N PRO A 6 -20.37 3.52 16.23
CA PRO A 6 -20.47 3.96 17.62
C PRO A 6 -19.71 3.04 18.60
N GLY A 7 -19.27 1.86 18.16
CA GLY A 7 -18.49 0.90 18.95
C GLY A 7 -16.98 0.97 18.75
N ASN A 8 -16.47 2.01 18.07
CA ASN A 8 -15.04 2.11 17.80
C ASN A 8 -14.21 2.34 19.07
N THR A 9 -12.98 1.82 19.07
CA THR A 9 -12.04 1.92 20.20
C THR A 9 -11.02 3.05 20.03
N TRP A 10 -11.17 3.88 19.00
CA TRP A 10 -10.17 4.85 18.57
C TRP A 10 -10.40 6.27 19.13
N GLY A 11 -11.46 6.47 19.91
CA GLY A 11 -11.79 7.77 20.48
C GLY A 11 -12.19 8.81 19.43
N THR A 12 -12.62 8.37 18.24
CA THR A 12 -13.01 9.22 17.12
C THR A 12 -14.53 9.36 17.04
N SER A 13 -14.98 10.48 16.45
CA SER A 13 -16.40 10.69 16.16
C SER A 13 -16.89 9.65 15.14
N ASN A 14 -18.05 9.08 15.42
CA ASN A 14 -18.71 8.16 14.50
C ASN A 14 -19.12 8.89 13.22
N HIS A 15 -18.86 8.29 12.05
CA HIS A 15 -19.23 8.83 10.75
C HIS A 15 -19.91 7.76 9.90
N THR A 16 -21.00 8.16 9.20
CA THR A 16 -21.54 7.34 8.12
C THR A 16 -20.58 7.32 6.94
N GLU A 17 -20.81 6.39 6.00
CA GLU A 17 -20.02 6.31 4.78
C GLU A 17 -20.03 7.62 3.99
N GLU A 18 -21.20 8.23 3.81
CA GLU A 18 -21.35 9.51 3.12
C GLU A 18 -20.69 10.66 3.90
N GLY A 19 -20.65 10.54 5.23
CA GLY A 19 -19.92 11.46 6.10
C GLY A 19 -18.42 11.42 5.84
N VAL A 20 -17.84 10.21 5.72
CA VAL A 20 -16.43 10.03 5.37
C VAL A 20 -16.16 10.59 3.98
N ASP A 21 -17.00 10.29 2.98
CA ASP A 21 -16.85 10.80 1.62
C ASP A 21 -16.88 12.33 1.59
N SER A 22 -17.80 12.94 2.34
CA SER A 22 -17.91 14.40 2.47
C SER A 22 -16.65 15.03 3.08
N ILE A 23 -16.01 14.35 4.05
CA ILE A 23 -14.75 14.81 4.66
C ILE A 23 -13.62 14.70 3.63
N MET A 24 -13.49 13.58 2.94
CA MET A 24 -12.44 13.36 1.93
C MET A 24 -12.54 14.35 0.77
N HIS A 25 -13.76 14.63 0.29
CA HIS A 25 -13.97 15.66 -0.73
C HIS A 25 -13.59 17.06 -0.20
N ARG A 26 -14.01 17.43 1.01
CA ARG A 26 -13.77 18.78 1.55
C ARG A 26 -12.29 19.07 1.82
N PHE A 27 -11.56 18.11 2.38
CA PHE A 27 -10.17 18.32 2.80
C PHE A 27 -9.15 17.97 1.72
N TYR A 28 -9.44 16.98 0.87
CA TYR A 28 -8.51 16.47 -0.13
C TYR A 28 -8.97 16.68 -1.58
N GLY A 29 -10.20 17.16 -1.81
CA GLY A 29 -10.75 17.30 -3.16
C GLY A 29 -11.03 15.96 -3.85
N ILE A 30 -11.18 14.88 -3.08
CA ILE A 30 -11.39 13.54 -3.62
C ILE A 30 -12.88 13.37 -3.96
N ASP A 31 -13.20 13.32 -5.25
CA ASP A 31 -14.57 13.06 -5.73
C ASP A 31 -14.93 11.58 -5.69
N ARG A 32 -13.93 10.71 -5.86
CA ARG A 32 -14.10 9.26 -5.86
C ARG A 32 -13.18 8.63 -4.83
N TYR A 33 -13.78 8.17 -3.74
CA TYR A 33 -13.07 7.48 -2.67
C TYR A 33 -13.36 5.97 -2.71
N VAL A 34 -12.45 5.22 -3.33
CA VAL A 34 -12.58 3.75 -3.44
C VAL A 34 -12.24 3.11 -2.09
N LYS A 35 -13.13 2.26 -1.60
CA LYS A 35 -13.02 1.55 -0.33
C LYS A 35 -12.88 0.06 -0.62
N PHE A 36 -12.12 -0.63 0.22
CA PHE A 36 -11.85 -2.05 0.11
C PHE A 36 -12.23 -2.78 1.38
N ASP A 37 -12.51 -4.08 1.25
CA ASP A 37 -12.62 -4.94 2.41
C ASP A 37 -11.24 -5.11 3.07
N VAL A 38 -11.24 -5.19 4.39
CA VAL A 38 -10.01 -5.26 5.20
C VAL A 38 -9.30 -6.60 5.01
N LEU A 39 -7.99 -6.57 5.20
CA LEU A 39 -7.15 -7.77 5.11
C LEU A 39 -7.29 -8.64 6.37
N PRO A 40 -7.61 -9.93 6.29
CA PRO A 40 -7.85 -10.78 7.46
C PRO A 40 -6.63 -11.04 8.36
N PHE A 41 -5.40 -10.93 7.85
CA PHE A 41 -4.17 -11.24 8.60
C PHE A 41 -3.34 -10.01 8.97
N ASP A 42 -3.24 -9.02 8.10
CA ASP A 42 -2.60 -7.73 8.42
C ASP A 42 -3.35 -7.03 9.56
N GLY A 43 -2.69 -6.84 10.70
CA GLY A 43 -3.32 -6.35 11.93
C GLY A 43 -3.70 -4.87 11.92
N ILE A 44 -3.23 -4.09 10.94
CA ILE A 44 -3.56 -2.66 10.81
C ILE A 44 -4.44 -2.36 9.59
N HIS A 45 -4.59 -3.31 8.67
CA HIS A 45 -5.40 -3.21 7.45
C HIS A 45 -5.04 -2.04 6.51
N HIS A 46 -3.89 -1.39 6.72
CA HIS A 46 -3.55 -0.18 5.98
C HIS A 46 -3.21 -0.49 4.52
N ILE A 47 -3.78 0.32 3.62
CA ILE A 47 -3.60 0.13 2.16
C ILE A 47 -2.14 0.21 1.72
N ASP A 48 -1.34 1.04 2.38
CA ASP A 48 0.07 1.29 2.06
C ASP A 48 0.99 0.08 2.35
N MET A 49 0.49 -0.95 3.02
CA MET A 49 1.21 -2.21 3.24
C MET A 49 1.14 -3.14 2.04
N HIS A 50 0.12 -3.03 1.18
CA HIS A 50 -0.15 -4.00 0.11
C HIS A 50 -0.44 -3.39 -1.26
N MET A 51 -0.77 -2.10 -1.34
CA MET A 51 -1.05 -1.40 -2.59
C MET A 51 -0.47 0.02 -2.61
N LYS A 52 0.02 0.47 -3.77
CA LYS A 52 0.49 1.86 -3.98
C LYS A 52 0.27 2.32 -5.41
N LEU A 53 -0.17 3.57 -5.60
CA LEU A 53 -0.12 4.22 -6.91
C LEU A 53 1.31 4.63 -7.24
N LEU A 54 1.83 4.17 -8.38
CA LEU A 54 3.11 4.62 -8.94
C LEU A 54 2.95 5.87 -9.80
N ASN A 55 1.79 6.00 -10.42
CA ASN A 55 1.32 7.16 -11.18
C ASN A 55 -0.22 7.12 -11.21
N GLU A 56 -0.84 7.97 -12.01
CA GLU A 56 -2.29 8.13 -12.14
C GLU A 56 -3.02 6.87 -12.64
N GLU A 57 -2.29 5.93 -13.26
CA GLU A 57 -2.86 4.75 -13.92
C GLU A 57 -2.32 3.41 -13.40
N THR A 58 -1.21 3.41 -12.66
CA THR A 58 -0.46 2.20 -12.34
C THR A 58 -0.43 1.94 -10.85
N LEU A 59 -0.88 0.75 -10.45
CA LEU A 59 -0.83 0.24 -9.09
C LEU A 59 0.32 -0.76 -8.97
N LEU A 60 1.14 -0.59 -7.95
CA LEU A 60 2.02 -1.63 -7.43
C LEU A 60 1.28 -2.39 -6.34
N VAL A 61 1.25 -3.72 -6.43
CA VAL A 61 0.55 -4.59 -5.50
C VAL A 61 1.46 -5.70 -5.03
N GLY A 62 1.46 -5.96 -3.71
CA GLY A 62 2.19 -7.07 -3.13
C GLY A 62 1.66 -8.42 -3.60
N GLU A 63 2.56 -9.33 -3.95
CA GLU A 63 2.24 -10.68 -4.40
C GLU A 63 2.75 -11.71 -3.38
N TYR A 64 1.88 -12.67 -3.06
CA TYR A 64 2.14 -13.76 -2.14
C TYR A 64 1.82 -15.11 -2.82
N PRO A 65 2.43 -16.23 -2.35
CA PRO A 65 2.05 -17.57 -2.81
C PRO A 65 0.59 -17.93 -2.50
N GLU A 66 0.07 -18.97 -3.15
CA GLU A 66 -1.33 -19.43 -2.95
C GLU A 66 -1.58 -19.90 -1.52
N GLY A 67 -2.71 -19.48 -0.94
CA GLY A 67 -3.07 -19.81 0.43
C GLY A 67 -2.16 -19.19 1.50
N VAL A 68 -1.36 -18.17 1.14
CA VAL A 68 -0.41 -17.51 2.04
C VAL A 68 -0.82 -16.06 2.29
N ALA A 69 -0.78 -15.66 3.57
CA ALA A 69 -1.07 -14.30 4.01
C ALA A 69 -2.41 -13.79 3.44
N ASP A 70 -2.50 -12.50 3.14
CA ASP A 70 -3.71 -11.85 2.65
C ASP A 70 -3.94 -11.98 1.13
N ARG A 71 -3.26 -12.91 0.44
CA ARG A 71 -3.32 -13.03 -1.03
C ARG A 71 -4.75 -12.97 -1.56
N ASP A 72 -5.63 -13.84 -1.07
CA ASP A 72 -6.95 -14.02 -1.65
C ASP A 72 -7.80 -12.75 -1.50
N GLN A 73 -7.68 -12.06 -0.36
CA GLN A 73 -8.38 -10.80 -0.14
C GLN A 73 -7.77 -9.65 -0.96
N ILE A 74 -6.43 -9.59 -1.09
CA ILE A 74 -5.76 -8.62 -1.97
C ILE A 74 -6.22 -8.82 -3.42
N GLU A 75 -6.30 -10.07 -3.90
CA GLU A 75 -6.80 -10.37 -5.25
C GLU A 75 -8.27 -9.98 -5.41
N ALA A 76 -9.12 -10.31 -4.43
CA ALA A 76 -10.53 -9.91 -4.46
C ALA A 76 -10.68 -8.38 -4.55
N ASN A 77 -9.91 -7.63 -3.75
CA ASN A 77 -9.90 -6.17 -3.77
C ASN A 77 -9.43 -5.61 -5.13
N ILE A 78 -8.41 -6.21 -5.75
CA ILE A 78 -7.95 -5.81 -7.09
C ILE A 78 -8.99 -6.12 -8.16
N GLN A 79 -9.64 -7.29 -8.12
CA GLN A 79 -10.72 -7.61 -9.07
C GLN A 79 -11.91 -6.67 -8.92
N TYR A 80 -12.30 -6.36 -7.68
CA TYR A 80 -13.31 -5.35 -7.40
C TYR A 80 -12.93 -3.99 -7.99
N LEU A 81 -11.68 -3.54 -7.80
CA LEU A 81 -11.21 -2.28 -8.37
C LEU A 81 -11.33 -2.26 -9.90
N LEU A 82 -10.78 -3.29 -10.57
CA LEU A 82 -10.72 -3.36 -12.02
C LEU A 82 -12.10 -3.52 -12.68
N ALA A 83 -13.07 -4.12 -11.98
CA ALA A 83 -14.42 -4.30 -12.49
C ALA A 83 -15.29 -3.04 -12.36
N ASN A 84 -15.01 -2.18 -11.38
CA ASN A 84 -15.91 -1.07 -11.01
C ASN A 84 -15.33 0.32 -11.30
N PHE A 85 -14.02 0.43 -11.54
CA PHE A 85 -13.35 1.72 -11.62
C PHE A 85 -12.31 1.78 -12.74
N THR A 86 -12.21 2.97 -13.33
CA THR A 86 -11.18 3.33 -14.32
C THR A 86 -10.23 4.38 -13.76
N THR A 87 -9.09 4.59 -14.41
CA THR A 87 -8.18 5.70 -14.13
C THR A 87 -8.88 7.05 -14.40
N PRO A 88 -8.28 8.18 -13.98
CA PRO A 88 -8.77 9.51 -14.36
C PRO A 88 -8.85 9.75 -15.88
N PHE A 89 -8.17 8.93 -16.68
CA PHE A 89 -8.19 8.99 -18.14
C PHE A 89 -9.19 8.02 -18.78
N GLY A 90 -9.99 7.31 -17.98
CA GLY A 90 -11.01 6.38 -18.45
C GLY A 90 -10.49 5.00 -18.89
N SER A 91 -9.20 4.72 -18.73
CA SER A 91 -8.58 3.42 -18.97
C SER A 91 -8.71 2.50 -17.75
N PRO A 92 -8.60 1.16 -17.89
CA PRO A 92 -8.42 0.28 -16.73
C PRO A 92 -7.06 0.53 -16.04
N TYR A 93 -7.01 0.36 -14.71
CA TYR A 93 -5.75 0.45 -13.97
C TYR A 93 -4.76 -0.63 -14.43
N LYS A 94 -3.49 -0.25 -14.60
CA LYS A 94 -2.39 -1.21 -14.79
C LYS A 94 -1.96 -1.75 -13.43
N VAL A 95 -1.85 -3.06 -13.30
CA VAL A 95 -1.39 -3.71 -12.06
C VAL A 95 0.00 -4.29 -12.27
N VAL A 96 0.95 -3.84 -11.45
CA VAL A 96 2.32 -4.34 -11.34
C VAL A 96 2.41 -5.15 -10.06
N ARG A 97 2.86 -6.41 -10.17
CA ARG A 97 3.06 -7.28 -9.01
C ARG A 97 4.50 -7.23 -8.55
N VAL A 98 4.69 -7.22 -7.24
CA VAL A 98 6.00 -7.36 -6.60
C VAL A 98 5.95 -8.51 -5.60
N PRO A 99 6.77 -9.56 -5.77
CA PRO A 99 6.82 -10.66 -4.81
C PRO A 99 7.28 -10.17 -3.44
N MET A 100 6.49 -10.41 -2.40
CA MET A 100 6.84 -10.05 -1.02
C MET A 100 7.84 -11.06 -0.46
N PRO A 101 8.86 -10.63 0.31
CA PRO A 101 9.88 -11.53 0.80
C PRO A 101 9.38 -12.31 2.03
N PRO A 102 9.65 -13.61 2.12
CA PRO A 102 9.44 -14.34 3.37
C PRO A 102 10.49 -13.93 4.42
N GLU A 103 10.23 -14.33 5.67
CA GLU A 103 11.23 -14.36 6.74
C GLU A 103 11.59 -15.81 7.05
N GLY A 104 12.85 -16.19 6.81
CA GLY A 104 13.29 -17.58 6.99
C GLY A 104 12.48 -18.60 6.17
N GLY A 105 11.98 -18.19 5.00
CA GLY A 105 11.15 -19.02 4.13
C GLY A 105 9.68 -19.14 4.54
N LYS A 106 9.25 -18.41 5.57
CA LYS A 106 7.85 -18.39 6.03
C LYS A 106 7.25 -17.00 5.86
N TYR A 107 5.94 -16.97 5.71
CA TYR A 107 5.15 -15.75 5.81
C TYR A 107 4.37 -15.82 7.13
N PRO A 108 4.40 -14.76 7.94
CA PRO A 108 3.63 -14.70 9.17
C PRO A 108 2.14 -14.99 8.94
N SER A 109 1.49 -15.64 9.90
CA SER A 109 0.04 -15.83 9.93
C SER A 109 -0.57 -15.10 11.13
N GLN A 110 -1.70 -14.44 10.92
CA GLN A 110 -2.49 -13.62 11.88
C GLN A 110 -1.68 -12.62 12.74
N GLY A 111 -1.93 -11.32 12.53
CA GLY A 111 -1.51 -10.27 13.45
C GLY A 111 -0.01 -10.00 13.49
N ALA A 112 0.74 -10.49 12.49
CA ALA A 112 2.18 -10.32 12.38
C ALA A 112 2.52 -9.54 11.10
N SER A 113 3.51 -8.66 11.21
CA SER A 113 3.88 -7.73 10.15
C SER A 113 4.52 -8.44 8.96
N LEU A 114 3.86 -8.35 7.81
CA LEU A 114 4.37 -8.88 6.56
C LEU A 114 5.46 -7.95 6.02
N ARG A 115 6.67 -8.49 5.80
CA ARG A 115 7.69 -7.76 5.06
C ARG A 115 7.11 -7.34 3.72
N THR A 116 7.24 -6.06 3.40
CA THR A 116 6.61 -5.47 2.23
C THR A 116 7.55 -4.55 1.47
N TYR A 117 7.56 -4.70 0.15
CA TYR A 117 8.22 -3.76 -0.77
C TYR A 117 7.28 -2.62 -1.20
N VAL A 118 6.01 -2.66 -0.78
CA VAL A 118 5.02 -1.63 -1.12
C VAL A 118 5.09 -0.45 -0.17
N ASN A 119 5.40 -0.66 1.12
CA ASN A 119 5.50 0.38 2.16
C ASN A 119 6.78 1.25 2.03
N SER A 120 6.94 1.79 0.83
CA SER A 120 8.01 2.65 0.32
C SER A 120 7.55 4.10 0.30
N PHE A 121 8.51 5.01 0.22
CA PHE A 121 8.25 6.44 0.16
C PHE A 121 8.81 7.04 -1.13
N ILE A 122 7.98 7.76 -1.86
CA ILE A 122 8.34 8.47 -3.09
C ILE A 122 8.46 9.95 -2.73
N VAL A 123 9.62 10.55 -2.96
CA VAL A 123 9.90 11.96 -2.68
C VAL A 123 10.72 12.56 -3.82
N ASN A 124 10.15 13.56 -4.50
CA ASN A 124 10.71 14.14 -5.73
C ASN A 124 11.09 13.00 -6.70
N LYS A 125 12.32 12.97 -7.22
CA LYS A 125 12.84 11.91 -8.10
C LYS A 125 13.53 10.75 -7.36
N THR A 126 13.18 10.49 -6.10
CA THR A 126 13.77 9.40 -5.30
C THR A 126 12.70 8.50 -4.69
N VAL A 127 12.95 7.20 -4.71
CA VAL A 127 12.15 6.21 -3.98
C VAL A 127 13.01 5.59 -2.89
N LEU A 128 12.55 5.69 -1.66
CA LEU A 128 13.08 4.95 -0.52
C LEU A 128 12.32 3.63 -0.43
N LEU A 129 12.99 2.54 -0.76
CA LEU A 129 12.43 1.20 -0.85
C LEU A 129 12.86 0.38 0.38
N PRO A 130 11.94 -0.15 1.21
CA PRO A 130 12.33 -1.11 2.24
C PRO A 130 13.02 -2.33 1.63
N VAL A 131 14.11 -2.79 2.23
CA VAL A 131 14.82 -4.02 1.85
C VAL A 131 15.06 -4.89 3.09
N TYR A 132 15.18 -6.21 2.88
CA TYR A 132 15.17 -7.20 3.96
C TYR A 132 16.25 -8.26 3.80
N GLU A 133 16.27 -8.94 2.65
CA GLU A 133 17.22 -10.01 2.36
C GLU A 133 17.61 -9.97 0.88
N GLN A 134 18.90 -9.86 0.60
CA GLN A 134 19.44 -9.61 -0.74
C GLN A 134 18.89 -10.57 -1.81
N GLN A 135 18.67 -11.84 -1.46
CA GLN A 135 18.13 -12.85 -2.37
C GLN A 135 16.74 -12.49 -2.93
N TYR A 136 15.90 -11.80 -2.15
CA TYR A 136 14.58 -11.35 -2.56
C TYR A 136 14.59 -9.89 -3.03
N ASP A 137 15.41 -9.04 -2.40
CA ASP A 137 15.48 -7.60 -2.67
C ASP A 137 15.83 -7.31 -4.13
N THR A 138 16.68 -8.13 -4.75
CA THR A 138 17.12 -7.96 -6.14
C THR A 138 15.95 -7.95 -7.13
N THR A 139 14.95 -8.80 -6.91
CA THR A 139 13.74 -8.87 -7.75
C THR A 139 12.88 -7.62 -7.55
N ALA A 140 12.65 -7.22 -6.30
CA ALA A 140 11.85 -6.04 -5.98
C ALA A 140 12.49 -4.75 -6.54
N LEU A 141 13.80 -4.57 -6.33
CA LEU A 141 14.56 -3.44 -6.86
C LEU A 141 14.47 -3.35 -8.38
N ARG A 142 14.52 -4.49 -9.08
CA ARG A 142 14.38 -4.53 -10.53
C ARG A 142 12.98 -4.07 -10.96
N ILE A 143 11.92 -4.62 -10.36
CA ILE A 143 10.52 -4.26 -10.67
C ILE A 143 10.28 -2.77 -10.44
N TRP A 144 10.78 -2.22 -9.33
CA TRP A 144 10.70 -0.80 -9.02
C TRP A 144 11.40 0.07 -10.07
N ARG A 145 12.63 -0.29 -10.47
CA ARG A 145 13.38 0.44 -11.50
C ARG A 145 12.72 0.40 -12.87
N GLU A 146 12.13 -0.73 -13.24
CA GLU A 146 11.41 -0.90 -14.51
C GLU A 146 10.11 -0.06 -14.56
N ASN A 147 9.45 0.13 -13.43
CA ASN A 147 8.16 0.84 -13.36
C ASN A 147 8.25 2.30 -12.89
N MET A 148 9.42 2.74 -12.43
CA MET A 148 9.71 4.14 -12.06
C MET A 148 10.95 4.67 -12.82
N PRO A 149 10.93 4.67 -14.17
CA PRO A 149 12.08 5.13 -14.96
C PRO A 149 12.40 6.59 -14.63
N GLY A 150 13.70 6.89 -14.48
CA GLY A 150 14.18 8.23 -14.12
C GLY A 150 14.17 8.55 -12.62
N TYR A 151 13.61 7.66 -11.78
CA TYR A 151 13.73 7.78 -10.32
C TYR A 151 15.00 7.11 -9.81
N ASN A 152 15.60 7.71 -8.79
CA ASN A 152 16.66 7.10 -7.99
C ASN A 152 16.05 6.15 -6.95
N ILE A 153 16.24 4.84 -7.12
CA ILE A 153 15.71 3.83 -6.20
C ILE A 153 16.78 3.46 -5.16
N VAL A 154 16.53 3.79 -3.89
CA VAL A 154 17.44 3.57 -2.76
C VAL A 154 16.85 2.55 -1.80
N GLY A 155 17.53 1.42 -1.61
CA GLY A 155 17.14 0.40 -0.64
C GLY A 155 17.51 0.81 0.79
N ILE A 156 16.57 0.71 1.73
CA ILE A 156 16.77 0.99 3.16
C ILE A 156 16.45 -0.28 3.97
N PRO A 157 17.41 -0.84 4.73
CA PRO A 157 17.15 -2.02 5.57
C PRO A 157 16.05 -1.75 6.59
N CYS A 158 14.99 -2.58 6.59
CA CYS A 158 13.80 -2.37 7.43
C CYS A 158 13.47 -3.54 8.36
N ASN A 159 14.35 -4.54 8.50
CA ASN A 159 14.13 -5.68 9.40
C ASN A 159 13.86 -5.24 10.86
N ASP A 160 14.49 -4.16 11.32
CA ASP A 160 14.36 -3.69 12.70
C ASP A 160 13.02 -2.96 12.97
N ILE A 161 12.37 -2.43 11.92
CA ILE A 161 11.14 -1.64 12.07
C ILE A 161 9.89 -2.41 11.64
N ILE A 162 10.02 -3.40 10.74
CA ILE A 162 8.86 -4.07 10.15
C ILE A 162 8.00 -4.76 11.20
N SER A 163 8.62 -5.37 12.22
CA SER A 163 7.94 -6.05 13.33
C SER A 163 7.14 -5.10 14.23
N LEU A 164 7.32 -3.78 14.08
CA LEU A 164 6.57 -2.75 14.80
C LEU A 164 5.31 -2.30 14.06
N GLY A 165 4.94 -2.98 12.96
CA GLY A 165 3.68 -2.75 12.24
C GLY A 165 3.81 -2.07 10.88
N GLY A 166 5.01 -1.69 10.45
CA GLY A 166 5.18 -0.96 9.18
C GLY A 166 6.64 -0.74 8.78
N ALA A 167 6.86 -0.14 7.61
CA ALA A 167 8.19 0.19 7.12
C ALA A 167 8.33 1.71 6.90
N ILE A 168 8.98 2.12 5.80
CA ILE A 168 9.39 3.50 5.56
C ILE A 168 8.17 4.42 5.48
N HIS A 169 7.12 4.03 4.73
CA HIS A 169 5.96 4.89 4.50
C HIS A 169 5.21 5.20 5.80
N CYS A 170 5.16 4.26 6.74
CA CYS A 170 4.47 4.45 8.01
C CYS A 170 5.13 5.46 8.96
N ILE A 171 6.42 5.78 8.76
CA ILE A 171 7.20 6.63 9.66
C ILE A 171 7.59 7.97 9.06
N VAL A 172 7.04 8.32 7.90
CA VAL A 172 7.34 9.56 7.17
C VAL A 172 6.05 10.31 6.84
N LYS A 173 6.16 11.63 6.70
CA LYS A 173 5.10 12.46 6.13
C LYS A 173 5.70 13.54 5.25
N GLU A 174 5.21 13.65 4.04
CA GLU A 174 5.59 14.67 3.08
C GLU A 174 4.98 16.03 3.41
N VAL A 175 5.72 17.09 3.07
CA VAL A 175 5.21 18.45 3.02
C VAL A 175 5.34 18.90 1.57
N GLY A 176 4.21 19.06 0.90
CA GLY A 176 4.17 19.53 -0.48
C GLY A 176 4.66 20.97 -0.59
N VAL A 177 5.32 21.26 -1.71
CA VAL A 177 5.71 22.63 -2.11
C VAL A 177 5.08 22.96 -3.45
N ALA A 178 4.87 24.24 -3.74
CA ALA A 178 4.20 24.68 -4.97
C ALA A 178 4.98 24.34 -6.25
N ASP A 179 6.30 24.21 -6.15
CA ASP A 179 7.21 23.88 -7.25
C ASP A 179 8.18 22.77 -6.81
N PRO A 180 7.76 21.48 -6.89
CA PRO A 180 8.57 20.35 -6.46
C PRO A 180 9.70 20.03 -7.46
N LEU A 181 10.82 19.51 -6.94
CA LEU A 181 12.04 19.16 -7.69
C LEU A 181 11.91 17.93 -8.60
#